data_AF-A0A959W9D5-F1
#
_entry.id   AF-A0A959W9D5-F1
#
_cell.length_a   1.000
_cell.length_b   1.000
_cell.length_c   1.000
_cell.angle_alpha   90.00
_cell.angle_beta   90.00
_cell.angle_gamma   90.00
#
_symmetry.space_group_name_H-M   'P 1'
#
loop_
_entity.id
_entity.type
_entity.pdbx_description
1 polymer ?
#
loop_
_entity_poly.entity_id
_entity_poly.type
_entity_poly.pdbx_seq_one_letter_code
_entity_poly.pdbx_strand_id
1 'polypeptide(L)'
;MKPRLLAALVAASLIAPATADASTGVPGRESEPIVVTGNDVPGLLGADPAKVVAFDWDGGWHQVPVQVDERKVVDYVTVRQGNQASGRPFSALAYADPGTFAGADPDPALDGDDEIAAMAMDAGDGVANGAADPEGVEPGSRVELRIVDSVDPGPTRFLYLFRSDPSGGLQQSAGRDYVDYDFNLLSGDYKTTYSFSGVSGGDSTTSGAPANPEDSTVDTDYYRAHLASRWIGDGLQLRAGGATGADILDGDKAQVAYGCVRSELTFSRGGGGFIANIDGPVRAIRSYIGANSGTFTQRDQIYYQRSEVDTTYLRVHPGINRISQFLDYSADAIGMTYRNSTDPGGVTIDGVADPSVQTGTGMGPQSTWEQTTGPQGTVSAINRYTTNIEGVTVGSYYEDSTTPVASQCSGYADSAAYGASGAAVQMPGVAGGINTDPTLGTAYDFTGKRTLFFGGPGGTAATAEKYASQVDEPLKISLGTKGGSGGSPTLQLRAKGLKRAKAGKKAKIRAKLKNTGLVTAEGVKVCLSTRKAKPGRCAKLKTLEPQEVAKLKLPMRIDADAKRKLRVRVKATSENSAGSVDYSKVKLK
;
A
#
# COMPACT_ATOMS: atom_id res chain seq x y z
N MET A 1 45.31 64.53 -8.70
CA MET A 1 44.06 63.84 -8.33
C MET A 1 44.09 62.45 -8.95
N LYS A 2 43.93 61.40 -8.12
CA LYS A 2 44.06 59.99 -8.50
C LYS A 2 42.82 59.51 -9.27
N PRO A 3 42.93 58.80 -10.42
CA PRO A 3 41.88 57.93 -10.91
C PRO A 3 42.02 56.54 -10.28
N ARG A 4 40.91 56.02 -9.75
CA ARG A 4 40.80 54.70 -9.12
C ARG A 4 40.79 53.61 -10.20
N LEU A 5 41.63 52.59 -10.04
CA LEU A 5 41.52 51.31 -10.77
C LEU A 5 40.21 50.62 -10.38
N LEU A 6 39.41 50.23 -11.38
CA LEU A 6 38.38 49.20 -11.25
C LEU A 6 39.08 47.84 -11.32
N ALA A 7 39.01 47.05 -10.25
CA ALA A 7 39.37 45.64 -10.28
C ALA A 7 38.12 44.84 -10.71
N ALA A 8 38.19 44.18 -11.87
CA ALA A 8 37.18 43.23 -12.30
C ALA A 8 37.38 41.92 -11.52
N LEU A 9 36.40 41.56 -10.69
CA LEU A 9 36.34 40.25 -10.04
C LEU A 9 35.78 39.25 -11.06
N VAL A 10 36.63 38.39 -11.61
CA VAL A 10 36.20 37.23 -12.40
C VAL A 10 35.77 36.15 -11.41
N ALA A 11 34.46 35.99 -11.20
CA ALA A 11 33.91 34.84 -10.49
C ALA A 11 33.99 33.62 -11.41
N ALA A 12 34.98 32.76 -11.18
CA ALA A 12 35.03 31.44 -11.80
C ALA A 12 33.99 30.55 -11.10
N SER A 13 32.85 30.34 -11.75
CA SER A 13 31.87 29.32 -11.35
C SER A 13 32.49 27.94 -11.55
N LEU A 14 33.00 27.35 -10.47
CA LEU A 14 33.32 25.92 -10.41
C LEU A 14 31.98 25.16 -10.40
N ILE A 15 31.52 24.76 -11.59
CA ILE A 15 30.49 23.73 -11.72
C ILE A 15 31.17 22.43 -11.30
N ALA A 16 30.93 22.00 -10.06
CA ALA A 16 31.23 20.64 -9.67
C ALA A 16 30.36 19.72 -10.56
N PRO A 17 30.94 18.74 -11.26
CA PRO A 17 30.13 17.73 -11.92
C PRO A 17 29.36 16.99 -10.83
N ALA A 18 28.03 17.04 -10.86
CA ALA A 18 27.20 16.11 -10.13
C ALA A 18 27.59 14.72 -10.63
N THR A 19 28.36 13.98 -9.86
CA THR A 19 28.50 12.54 -10.05
C THR A 19 27.10 11.99 -9.86
N ALA A 20 26.50 11.50 -10.95
CA ALA A 20 25.31 10.68 -10.86
C ALA A 20 25.68 9.48 -9.98
N ASP A 21 25.25 9.49 -8.72
CA ASP A 21 25.19 8.28 -7.93
C ASP A 21 24.34 7.31 -8.74
N ALA A 22 24.97 6.23 -9.21
CA ALA A 22 24.24 5.17 -9.87
C ALA A 22 23.33 4.55 -8.79
N SER A 23 22.06 4.96 -8.75
CA SER A 23 21.13 4.46 -7.74
C SER A 23 21.02 2.94 -7.89
N THR A 24 21.41 2.21 -6.86
CA THR A 24 21.35 0.74 -6.77
C THR A 24 19.92 0.22 -6.67
N GLY A 25 18.93 1.12 -6.48
CA GLY A 25 17.49 0.86 -6.42
C GLY A 25 16.89 0.17 -7.65
N VAL A 26 15.57 -0.02 -7.59
CA VAL A 26 14.79 -0.55 -8.71
C VAL A 26 14.57 0.56 -9.76
N PRO A 27 15.16 0.46 -10.96
CA PRO A 27 15.14 1.57 -11.92
C PRO A 27 13.71 1.93 -12.38
N GLY A 28 13.36 3.22 -12.33
CA GLY A 28 12.04 3.71 -12.74
C GLY A 28 10.90 3.37 -11.78
N ARG A 29 11.24 2.91 -10.57
CA ARG A 29 10.33 2.59 -9.45
C ARG A 29 10.65 3.39 -8.20
N GLU A 30 11.30 4.53 -8.34
CA GLU A 30 11.84 5.31 -7.22
C GLU A 30 10.75 5.82 -6.26
N SER A 31 9.54 6.03 -6.76
CA SER A 31 8.37 6.43 -5.96
C SER A 31 7.63 5.25 -5.34
N GLU A 32 7.95 4.00 -5.69
CA GLU A 32 7.17 2.85 -5.26
C GLU A 32 7.61 2.37 -3.87
N PRO A 33 6.69 2.26 -2.90
CA PRO A 33 7.01 1.71 -1.60
C PRO A 33 7.08 0.18 -1.64
N ILE A 34 7.94 -0.39 -0.80
CA ILE A 34 7.97 -1.80 -0.46
C ILE A 34 7.30 -1.93 0.90
N VAL A 35 6.11 -2.53 0.94
CA VAL A 35 5.37 -2.78 2.19
C VAL A 35 5.14 -4.28 2.34
N VAL A 36 5.60 -4.83 3.46
CA VAL A 36 5.35 -6.22 3.87
C VAL A 36 4.74 -6.23 5.26
N THR A 37 3.98 -7.26 5.61
CA THR A 37 3.46 -7.43 6.97
C THR A 37 4.39 -8.28 7.82
N GLY A 38 4.27 -8.23 9.16
CA GLY A 38 5.05 -9.14 10.01
C GLY A 38 4.75 -10.63 9.75
N ASN A 39 3.54 -10.96 9.27
CA ASN A 39 3.20 -12.30 8.75
C ASN A 39 4.02 -12.70 7.52
N ASP A 40 4.42 -11.74 6.68
CA ASP A 40 5.28 -11.98 5.52
C ASP A 40 6.74 -12.18 5.92
N VAL A 41 7.16 -11.67 7.08
CA VAL A 41 8.54 -11.75 7.61
C VAL A 41 8.62 -12.43 8.99
N PRO A 42 8.18 -13.69 9.13
CA PRO A 42 8.02 -14.34 10.44
C PRO A 42 9.31 -14.46 11.27
N GLY A 43 10.49 -14.25 10.66
CA GLY A 43 11.77 -14.17 11.37
C GLY A 43 11.91 -12.93 12.27
N LEU A 44 11.13 -11.89 12.05
CA LEU A 44 11.17 -10.65 12.83
C LEU A 44 10.10 -10.57 13.92
N LEU A 45 9.08 -11.44 13.91
CA LEU A 45 8.00 -11.43 14.91
C LEU A 45 8.52 -11.42 16.35
N GLY A 46 7.88 -10.61 17.19
CA GLY A 46 8.26 -10.38 18.58
C GLY A 46 9.49 -9.46 18.76
N ALA A 47 9.98 -8.83 17.68
CA ALA A 47 10.93 -7.73 17.80
C ALA A 47 10.23 -6.47 18.32
N ASP A 48 10.97 -5.60 19.00
CA ASP A 48 10.52 -4.22 19.22
C ASP A 48 10.42 -3.53 17.83
N PRO A 49 9.26 -2.94 17.45
CA PRO A 49 9.08 -2.24 16.18
C PRO A 49 10.20 -1.23 15.89
N ALA A 50 10.64 -0.45 16.88
CA ALA A 50 11.69 0.56 16.74
C ALA A 50 13.09 -0.05 16.54
N LYS A 51 13.23 -1.37 16.71
CA LYS A 51 14.48 -2.13 16.56
C LYS A 51 14.51 -2.97 15.28
N VAL A 52 13.54 -2.80 14.39
CA VAL A 52 13.64 -3.33 13.02
C VAL A 52 14.40 -2.31 12.16
N VAL A 53 15.47 -2.76 11.50
CA VAL A 53 16.33 -1.91 10.66
C VAL A 53 16.54 -2.55 9.29
N ALA A 54 16.80 -1.74 8.27
CA ALA A 54 17.01 -2.20 6.90
C ALA A 54 18.39 -1.81 6.35
N PHE A 55 18.86 -2.63 5.43
CA PHE A 55 20.11 -2.43 4.69
C PHE A 55 19.93 -2.78 3.22
N ASP A 56 20.69 -2.09 2.37
CA ASP A 56 20.97 -2.51 1.01
C ASP A 56 22.40 -3.10 0.93
N TRP A 57 22.75 -3.59 -0.26
CA TRP A 57 24.11 -4.05 -0.55
C TRP A 57 24.60 -3.48 -1.87
N ASP A 58 25.72 -2.75 -1.84
CA ASP A 58 26.46 -2.30 -3.02
C ASP A 58 27.97 -2.39 -2.75
N GLY A 59 28.52 -3.59 -2.93
CA GLY A 59 29.91 -3.88 -2.54
C GLY A 59 30.18 -3.85 -1.02
N GLY A 60 29.19 -3.45 -0.22
CA GLY A 60 29.18 -3.42 1.24
C GLY A 60 27.77 -3.15 1.77
N TRP A 61 27.59 -3.25 3.08
CA TRP A 61 26.31 -2.94 3.73
C TRP A 61 26.14 -1.44 3.90
N HIS A 62 25.00 -0.90 3.46
CA HIS A 62 24.59 0.46 3.81
C HIS A 62 23.22 0.42 4.47
N GLN A 63 23.12 1.11 5.60
CA GLN A 63 21.83 1.23 6.27
C GLN A 63 20.92 2.13 5.44
N VAL A 64 19.66 1.76 5.31
CA VAL A 64 18.64 2.52 4.60
C VAL A 64 17.39 2.71 5.47
N PRO A 65 16.57 3.73 5.20
CA PRO A 65 15.36 3.97 5.96
C PRO A 65 14.39 2.79 5.92
N VAL A 66 13.80 2.49 7.07
CA VAL A 66 12.67 1.58 7.22
C VAL A 66 11.75 2.11 8.31
N GLN A 67 10.48 1.79 8.21
CA GLN A 67 9.47 2.19 9.19
C GLN A 67 8.61 0.98 9.52
N VAL A 68 8.27 0.82 10.80
CA VAL A 68 7.29 -0.18 11.25
C VAL A 68 6.08 0.58 11.76
N ASP A 69 4.93 0.31 11.15
CA ASP A 69 3.65 0.92 11.52
C ASP A 69 2.77 -0.14 12.16
N GLU A 70 2.50 0.05 13.46
CA GLU A 70 1.68 -0.88 14.23
C GLU A 70 0.21 -0.87 13.76
N ARG A 71 -0.43 -2.05 13.74
CA ARG A 71 -1.83 -2.19 13.31
C ARG A 71 -2.58 -3.14 14.21
N LYS A 72 -3.84 -2.79 14.48
CA LYS A 72 -4.76 -3.61 15.28
C LYS A 72 -6.20 -3.49 14.83
N VAL A 73 -7.05 -4.34 15.38
CA VAL A 73 -8.50 -4.14 15.32
C VAL A 73 -8.89 -2.96 16.21
N VAL A 74 -9.31 -1.85 15.58
CA VAL A 74 -9.73 -0.61 16.25
C VAL A 74 -11.25 -0.54 16.33
N ASP A 75 -11.79 -0.16 17.49
CA ASP A 75 -13.20 0.17 17.66
C ASP A 75 -13.48 1.60 17.18
N TYR A 76 -14.21 1.73 16.07
CA TYR A 76 -14.48 3.03 15.44
C TYR A 76 -15.50 3.84 16.24
N VAL A 77 -16.27 3.20 17.11
CA VAL A 77 -17.15 3.90 18.05
C VAL A 77 -16.30 4.69 19.06
N THR A 78 -15.22 4.10 19.56
CA THR A 78 -14.28 4.77 20.47
C THR A 78 -13.54 5.91 19.76
N VAL A 79 -13.10 5.71 18.52
CA VAL A 79 -12.44 6.79 17.74
C VAL A 79 -13.35 8.02 17.58
N ARG A 80 -14.67 7.80 17.44
CA ARG A 80 -15.67 8.89 17.37
C ARG A 80 -16.18 9.37 18.73
N GLN A 81 -15.66 8.86 19.84
CA GLN A 81 -16.17 9.12 21.20
C GLN A 81 -17.69 8.88 21.30
N GLY A 82 -18.19 7.84 20.64
CA GLY A 82 -19.61 7.48 20.58
C GLY A 82 -20.49 8.34 19.67
N ASN A 83 -19.97 9.42 19.07
CA ASN A 83 -20.77 10.38 18.31
C ASN A 83 -21.30 9.81 16.99
N GLN A 84 -22.61 9.99 16.78
CA GLN A 84 -23.37 9.53 15.60
C GLN A 84 -23.25 8.01 15.32
N ALA A 85 -22.70 7.22 16.25
CA ALA A 85 -22.63 5.77 16.13
C ALA A 85 -23.96 5.08 16.46
N SER A 86 -24.87 5.77 17.16
CA SER A 86 -26.19 5.26 17.56
C SER A 86 -26.14 3.88 18.23
N GLY A 87 -25.07 3.59 19.00
CA GLY A 87 -24.87 2.31 19.66
C GLY A 87 -24.55 1.13 18.73
N ARG A 88 -24.17 1.39 17.48
CA ARG A 88 -23.80 0.35 16.51
C ARG A 88 -22.30 0.06 16.63
N PRO A 89 -21.90 -1.11 17.14
CA PRO A 89 -20.49 -1.47 17.22
C PRO A 89 -19.94 -1.67 15.82
N PHE A 90 -18.73 -1.15 15.59
CA PHE A 90 -17.98 -1.42 14.37
C PHE A 90 -16.50 -1.40 14.68
N SER A 91 -15.79 -2.42 14.22
CA SER A 91 -14.35 -2.50 14.35
C SER A 91 -13.75 -3.03 13.07
N ALA A 92 -12.56 -2.52 12.74
CA ALA A 92 -11.80 -2.93 11.56
C ALA A 92 -10.31 -2.88 11.88
N LEU A 93 -9.52 -3.64 11.12
CA LEU A 93 -8.07 -3.51 11.15
C LEU A 93 -7.68 -2.11 10.66
N ALA A 94 -6.93 -1.36 11.47
CA ALA A 94 -6.46 -0.03 11.16
C ALA A 94 -5.13 0.26 11.88
N TYR A 95 -4.49 1.38 11.55
CA TYR A 95 -3.26 1.81 12.24
C TYR A 95 -3.51 2.05 13.73
N ALA A 96 -2.57 1.60 14.55
CA ALA A 96 -2.51 1.92 15.96
C ALA A 96 -1.77 3.25 16.13
N ASP A 97 -2.29 4.12 16.98
CA ASP A 97 -1.66 5.41 17.26
C ASP A 97 -1.95 5.80 18.73
N PRO A 98 -0.93 5.77 19.61
CA PRO A 98 -1.05 6.21 21.00
C PRO A 98 -1.52 7.67 21.13
N GLY A 99 -1.25 8.52 20.14
CA GLY A 99 -1.64 9.93 20.06
C GLY A 99 -3.13 10.16 19.79
N THR A 100 -3.87 9.14 19.32
CA THR A 100 -5.31 9.25 19.03
C THR A 100 -6.17 8.41 19.99
N PHE A 101 -7.47 8.34 19.70
CA PHE A 101 -8.42 7.46 20.39
C PHE A 101 -8.44 6.03 19.82
N ALA A 102 -7.73 5.75 18.72
CA ALA A 102 -7.44 4.38 18.34
C ALA A 102 -6.51 3.73 19.39
N GLY A 103 -5.54 4.50 19.89
CA GLY A 103 -4.60 4.10 20.94
C GLY A 103 -3.50 3.17 20.44
N ALA A 104 -2.50 2.95 21.30
CA ALA A 104 -1.36 2.06 21.06
C ALA A 104 -1.77 0.61 20.80
N ASP A 105 -0.92 -0.17 20.12
CA ASP A 105 -1.13 -1.60 20.01
C ASP A 105 -1.17 -2.27 21.40
N PRO A 106 -2.18 -3.12 21.70
CA PRO A 106 -2.13 -3.95 22.90
C PRO A 106 -0.95 -4.94 22.92
N ASP A 107 -0.43 -5.37 21.77
CA ASP A 107 0.83 -6.09 21.65
C ASP A 107 1.92 -5.13 21.15
N PRO A 108 2.80 -4.61 22.03
CA PRO A 108 3.80 -3.59 21.65
C PRO A 108 5.00 -4.17 20.88
N ALA A 109 4.93 -5.44 20.47
CA ALA A 109 5.97 -6.11 19.72
C ALA A 109 5.49 -6.37 18.30
N LEU A 110 6.39 -6.32 17.33
CA LEU A 110 6.10 -6.59 15.92
C LEU A 110 5.31 -7.90 15.78
N ASP A 111 4.07 -7.81 15.31
CA ASP A 111 3.16 -8.93 15.19
C ASP A 111 2.74 -9.20 13.73
N GLY A 112 1.65 -9.93 13.52
CA GLY A 112 1.26 -10.40 12.20
C GLY A 112 0.69 -9.33 11.28
N ASP A 113 0.02 -8.32 11.83
CA ASP A 113 -0.72 -7.29 11.09
C ASP A 113 0.07 -6.00 10.89
N ASP A 114 1.11 -5.79 11.68
CA ASP A 114 2.04 -4.67 11.53
C ASP A 114 2.66 -4.60 10.13
N GLU A 115 2.82 -3.38 9.63
CA GLU A 115 3.41 -3.10 8.33
C GLU A 115 4.87 -2.65 8.48
N ILE A 116 5.75 -3.18 7.64
CA ILE A 116 7.14 -2.75 7.49
C ILE A 116 7.29 -2.11 6.12
N ALA A 117 7.58 -0.80 6.10
CA ALA A 117 7.69 0.01 4.90
C ALA A 117 9.13 0.46 4.64
N ALA A 118 9.53 0.40 3.37
CA ALA A 118 10.77 0.97 2.83
C ALA A 118 10.51 1.49 1.40
N MET A 119 11.49 2.14 0.77
CA MET A 119 11.36 2.62 -0.61
C MET A 119 12.15 1.75 -1.60
N ALA A 120 11.60 1.51 -2.79
CA ALA A 120 12.29 0.72 -3.82
C ALA A 120 13.57 1.38 -4.36
N MET A 121 13.72 2.70 -4.20
CA MET A 121 14.97 3.42 -4.50
C MET A 121 16.13 3.04 -3.56
N ASP A 122 15.83 2.48 -2.39
CA ASP A 122 16.81 2.03 -1.40
C ASP A 122 17.14 0.54 -1.50
N ALA A 123 16.62 -0.16 -2.51
CA ALA A 123 17.02 -1.54 -2.76
C ALA A 123 18.44 -1.59 -3.34
N GLY A 124 19.13 -2.71 -3.13
CA GLY A 124 20.49 -2.93 -3.63
C GLY A 124 20.65 -4.24 -4.37
N ASP A 125 21.91 -4.65 -4.53
CA ASP A 125 22.29 -5.93 -5.10
C ASP A 125 22.13 -7.09 -4.10
N GLY A 126 22.26 -8.31 -4.62
CA GLY A 126 22.35 -9.49 -3.78
C GLY A 126 23.67 -9.51 -3.01
N VAL A 127 23.59 -9.77 -1.71
CA VAL A 127 24.77 -9.90 -0.83
C VAL A 127 25.71 -11.00 -1.31
N ALA A 128 27.01 -10.71 -1.28
CA ALA A 128 28.03 -11.68 -1.65
C ALA A 128 28.00 -12.93 -0.74
N ASN A 129 28.26 -14.10 -1.33
CA ASN A 129 28.30 -15.37 -0.59
C ASN A 129 29.31 -15.30 0.57
N GLY A 130 28.84 -15.58 1.79
CA GLY A 130 29.68 -15.60 2.98
C GLY A 130 29.94 -14.23 3.62
N ALA A 131 29.34 -13.14 3.11
CA ALA A 131 29.38 -11.86 3.79
C ALA A 131 28.75 -11.97 5.19
N ALA A 132 29.45 -11.43 6.19
CA ALA A 132 28.95 -11.31 7.56
C ALA A 132 27.73 -10.37 7.59
N ASP A 133 26.88 -10.50 8.61
CA ASP A 133 25.83 -9.51 8.88
C ASP A 133 26.47 -8.13 9.22
N PRO A 134 25.76 -7.01 8.99
CA PRO A 134 26.22 -5.69 9.41
C PRO A 134 26.56 -5.63 10.90
N GLU A 135 27.47 -4.76 11.31
CA GLU A 135 27.70 -4.50 12.73
C GLU A 135 26.45 -3.90 13.39
N GLY A 136 26.19 -4.26 14.65
CA GLY A 136 25.08 -3.71 15.43
C GLY A 136 23.72 -4.37 15.17
N VAL A 137 23.66 -5.47 14.41
CA VAL A 137 22.45 -6.29 14.28
C VAL A 137 22.54 -7.58 15.09
N GLU A 138 21.40 -8.13 15.48
CA GLU A 138 21.33 -9.45 16.13
C GLU A 138 21.74 -10.55 15.13
N PRO A 139 22.76 -11.38 15.44
CA PRO A 139 23.24 -12.40 14.52
C PRO A 139 22.15 -13.37 14.09
N GLY A 140 22.00 -13.55 12.77
CA GLY A 140 20.99 -14.45 12.24
C GLY A 140 19.55 -13.91 12.35
N SER A 141 19.33 -12.63 12.59
CA SER A 141 18.01 -11.99 12.44
C SER A 141 17.66 -11.66 10.98
N ARG A 142 18.63 -11.75 10.06
CA ARG A 142 18.48 -11.40 8.64
C ARG A 142 17.23 -12.00 7.99
N VAL A 143 16.40 -11.13 7.42
CA VAL A 143 15.35 -11.44 6.45
C VAL A 143 15.70 -10.75 5.14
N GLU A 144 15.84 -11.53 4.07
CA GLU A 144 16.10 -11.00 2.74
C GLU A 144 14.76 -10.81 2.02
N LEU A 145 14.52 -9.64 1.45
CA LEU A 145 13.41 -9.35 0.57
C LEU A 145 13.94 -9.28 -0.86
N ARG A 146 13.46 -10.18 -1.71
CA ARG A 146 13.75 -10.23 -3.13
C ARG A 146 12.67 -9.46 -3.89
N ILE A 147 13.11 -8.48 -4.69
CA ILE A 147 12.26 -7.50 -5.36
C ILE A 147 12.38 -7.68 -6.88
N VAL A 148 11.23 -7.83 -7.55
CA VAL A 148 11.16 -8.02 -9.00
C VAL A 148 10.13 -7.09 -9.62
N ASP A 149 10.56 -6.33 -10.62
CA ASP A 149 9.70 -5.53 -11.48
C ASP A 149 9.16 -6.38 -12.63
N SER A 150 7.84 -6.46 -12.76
CA SER A 150 7.18 -7.20 -13.85
C SER A 150 6.81 -6.33 -15.05
N VAL A 151 6.76 -5.01 -14.88
CA VAL A 151 6.43 -4.05 -15.94
C VAL A 151 7.67 -3.76 -16.77
N ASP A 152 8.79 -3.49 -16.10
CA ASP A 152 10.10 -3.27 -16.74
C ASP A 152 11.13 -4.27 -16.18
N PRO A 153 11.18 -5.50 -16.71
CA PRO A 153 12.07 -6.53 -16.17
C PRO A 153 13.55 -6.10 -16.20
N GLY A 154 14.09 -5.88 -15.01
CA GLY A 154 15.50 -5.54 -14.78
C GLY A 154 16.22 -6.58 -13.92
N PRO A 155 17.42 -6.26 -13.41
CA PRO A 155 18.06 -7.09 -12.38
C PRO A 155 17.13 -7.21 -11.16
N THR A 156 17.11 -8.40 -10.56
CA THR A 156 16.47 -8.58 -9.25
C THR A 156 17.22 -7.73 -8.23
N ARG A 157 16.48 -6.95 -7.44
CA ARG A 157 17.03 -6.15 -6.34
C ARG A 157 16.65 -6.74 -4.99
N PHE A 158 17.34 -6.32 -3.95
CA PHE A 158 17.19 -6.85 -2.62
C PHE A 158 17.13 -5.76 -1.57
N LEU A 159 16.37 -6.01 -0.52
CA LEU A 159 16.39 -5.26 0.73
C LEU A 159 16.56 -6.25 1.88
N TYR A 160 17.33 -5.89 2.89
CA TYR A 160 17.65 -6.78 4.00
C TYR A 160 17.16 -6.21 5.31
N LEU A 161 16.22 -6.88 5.94
CA LEU A 161 15.70 -6.51 7.26
C LEU A 161 16.42 -7.28 8.37
N PHE A 162 16.62 -6.63 9.50
CA PHE A 162 17.27 -7.18 10.68
C PHE A 162 16.59 -6.71 11.96
N ARG A 163 16.85 -7.42 13.05
CA ARG A 163 16.70 -6.88 14.40
C ARG A 163 18.01 -6.19 14.75
N SER A 164 17.96 -4.94 15.19
CA SER A 164 19.13 -4.25 15.74
C SER A 164 19.47 -4.83 17.11
N ASP A 165 20.76 -4.97 17.42
CA ASP A 165 21.23 -5.30 18.77
C ASP A 165 20.71 -4.25 19.76
N PRO A 166 20.12 -4.63 20.91
CA PRO A 166 19.68 -3.69 21.94
C PRO A 166 20.75 -2.68 22.40
N SER A 167 22.03 -3.07 22.32
CA SER A 167 23.19 -2.23 22.65
C SER A 167 23.75 -1.45 21.46
N GLY A 168 23.25 -1.71 20.24
CA GLY A 168 23.64 -1.04 19.02
C GLY A 168 22.98 0.33 18.82
N GLY A 169 23.65 1.19 18.05
CA GLY A 169 23.20 2.56 17.73
C GLY A 169 22.40 2.69 16.42
N LEU A 170 21.99 1.58 15.80
CA LEU A 170 21.24 1.60 14.54
C LEU A 170 19.83 2.18 14.75
N GLN A 171 19.37 2.99 13.79
CA GLN A 171 18.07 3.67 13.82
C GLN A 171 17.29 3.40 12.55
N GLN A 172 15.97 3.29 12.65
CA GLN A 172 15.05 3.14 11.51
C GLN A 172 15.25 4.17 10.41
N SER A 173 15.53 5.42 10.76
CA SER A 173 15.75 6.51 9.79
C SER A 173 17.04 6.37 9.00
N ALA A 174 18.05 5.65 9.49
CA ALA A 174 19.40 5.63 8.91
C ALA A 174 19.97 7.05 8.63
N GLY A 175 19.57 8.05 9.43
CA GLY A 175 19.95 9.44 9.24
C GLY A 175 19.28 10.16 8.06
N ARG A 176 18.24 9.59 7.47
CA ARG A 176 17.42 10.20 6.42
C ARG A 176 15.96 10.27 6.86
N ASP A 177 15.27 11.26 6.32
CA ASP A 177 13.86 11.46 6.52
C ASP A 177 13.24 11.85 5.18
N TYR A 178 12.30 11.05 4.69
CA TYR A 178 11.74 11.21 3.35
C TYR A 178 10.49 12.09 3.33
N VAL A 179 9.86 12.28 4.48
CA VAL A 179 8.63 13.06 4.59
C VAL A 179 8.52 13.60 6.00
N ASP A 180 8.32 14.90 6.10
CA ASP A 180 8.03 15.59 7.35
C ASP A 180 6.53 15.87 7.39
N TYR A 181 5.82 15.27 8.35
CA TYR A 181 4.39 15.51 8.57
C TYR A 181 4.13 16.22 9.90
N ASP A 182 3.77 17.50 9.79
CA ASP A 182 3.32 18.31 10.92
C ASP A 182 1.80 18.28 11.02
N PHE A 183 1.27 17.46 11.93
CA PHE A 183 -0.15 17.49 12.29
C PHE A 183 -0.42 18.60 13.31
N ASN A 184 -1.09 19.66 12.87
CA ASN A 184 -1.34 20.85 13.66
C ASN A 184 -2.82 21.22 13.69
N LEU A 185 -3.51 20.77 14.73
CA LEU A 185 -4.90 21.13 15.00
C LEU A 185 -4.98 22.51 15.64
N LEU A 186 -5.67 23.47 15.02
CA LEU A 186 -5.72 24.85 15.50
C LEU A 186 -6.45 25.02 16.84
N SER A 187 -7.29 24.06 17.23
CA SER A 187 -7.94 24.06 18.53
C SER A 187 -7.03 23.63 19.68
N GLY A 188 -5.85 23.06 19.39
CA GLY A 188 -4.91 22.53 20.37
C GLY A 188 -4.85 20.99 20.36
N ASP A 189 -4.59 20.40 21.53
CA ASP A 189 -4.42 18.95 21.65
C ASP A 189 -5.66 18.16 21.18
N TYR A 190 -5.44 17.15 20.33
CA TYR A 190 -6.50 16.38 19.69
C TYR A 190 -7.43 15.70 20.71
N LYS A 191 -6.87 15.11 21.77
CA LYS A 191 -7.66 14.34 22.75
C LYS A 191 -8.55 15.22 23.63
N THR A 192 -8.27 16.51 23.71
CA THR A 192 -8.97 17.43 24.60
C THR A 192 -9.81 18.47 23.89
N THR A 193 -9.46 18.85 22.66
CA THR A 193 -10.06 20.01 21.98
C THR A 193 -10.88 19.65 20.75
N TYR A 194 -10.73 18.44 20.20
CA TYR A 194 -11.40 18.03 18.96
C TYR A 194 -12.91 17.85 19.12
N SER A 195 -13.69 18.42 18.19
CA SER A 195 -15.14 18.28 18.09
C SER A 195 -15.55 17.05 17.29
N PHE A 196 -15.92 15.98 17.99
CA PHE A 196 -16.39 14.72 17.40
C PHE A 196 -17.80 14.78 16.83
N SER A 197 -18.63 15.72 17.31
CA SER A 197 -19.99 15.94 16.82
C SER A 197 -20.07 16.86 15.60
N GLY A 198 -18.96 17.52 15.25
CA GLY A 198 -18.95 18.59 14.25
C GLY A 198 -19.56 19.89 14.78
N VAL A 199 -19.85 20.82 13.87
CA VAL A 199 -20.64 22.03 14.17
C VAL A 199 -22.13 21.72 14.10
N SER A 200 -22.97 22.46 14.84
CA SER A 200 -24.42 22.27 14.79
C SER A 200 -24.95 22.49 13.37
N GLY A 201 -25.62 21.48 12.80
CA GLY A 201 -26.06 21.50 11.40
C GLY A 201 -24.92 21.41 10.37
N GLY A 202 -23.71 20.99 10.78
CA GLY A 202 -22.55 20.85 9.89
C GLY A 202 -22.83 19.97 8.67
N ASP A 203 -23.52 18.85 8.90
CA ASP A 203 -23.92 17.89 7.86
C ASP A 203 -24.97 18.45 6.87
N SER A 204 -25.53 19.63 7.10
CA SER A 204 -26.53 20.25 6.21
C SER A 204 -26.15 21.64 5.72
N THR A 205 -24.96 22.14 6.08
CA THR A 205 -24.52 23.49 5.74
C THR A 205 -23.34 23.46 4.77
N THR A 206 -23.54 24.02 3.57
CA THR A 206 -22.58 23.99 2.46
C THR A 206 -21.62 25.19 2.47
N SER A 207 -21.40 25.81 3.63
CA SER A 207 -20.62 27.05 3.78
C SER A 207 -20.09 27.20 5.21
N GLY A 208 -19.00 27.97 5.35
CA GLY A 208 -18.37 28.30 6.62
C GLY A 208 -17.26 27.31 7.00
N ALA A 209 -16.47 27.66 8.02
CA ALA A 209 -15.27 26.92 8.41
C ALA A 209 -15.54 25.45 8.81
N PRO A 210 -14.57 24.53 8.64
CA PRO A 210 -14.67 23.17 9.16
C PRO A 210 -14.85 23.15 10.69
N ALA A 211 -15.31 22.02 11.25
CA ALA A 211 -15.52 21.91 12.69
C ALA A 211 -14.22 21.86 13.49
N ASN A 212 -13.20 21.27 12.87
CA ASN A 212 -11.86 21.09 13.41
C ASN A 212 -10.87 21.60 12.37
N PRO A 213 -10.67 22.93 12.27
CA PRO A 213 -9.66 23.48 11.37
C PRO A 213 -8.26 23.09 11.86
N GLU A 214 -7.38 22.84 10.91
CA GLU A 214 -5.97 22.53 11.10
C GLU A 214 -5.13 23.38 10.14
N ASP A 215 -3.83 23.40 10.37
CA ASP A 215 -2.79 23.99 9.51
C ASP A 215 -1.69 22.93 9.39
N SER A 216 -2.08 21.76 8.88
CA SER A 216 -1.20 20.59 8.82
C SER A 216 -0.46 20.58 7.49
N THR A 217 0.80 20.13 7.52
CA THR A 217 1.63 20.11 6.32
C THR A 217 2.34 18.79 6.14
N VAL A 218 2.46 18.36 4.90
CA VAL A 218 3.34 17.28 4.48
C VAL A 218 4.41 17.93 3.61
N ASP A 219 5.67 17.85 4.03
CA ASP A 219 6.80 18.47 3.32
C ASP A 219 7.80 17.38 2.88
N THR A 220 8.16 17.40 1.59
CA THR A 220 9.16 16.53 0.98
C THR A 220 10.02 17.34 0.01
N ASP A 221 11.09 16.71 -0.49
CA ASP A 221 11.90 17.28 -1.57
C ASP A 221 11.13 17.43 -2.90
N TYR A 222 10.01 16.73 -3.09
CA TYR A 222 9.29 16.69 -4.37
C TYR A 222 8.01 17.52 -4.37
N TYR A 223 7.37 17.65 -3.22
CA TYR A 223 6.14 18.40 -3.06
C TYR A 223 5.94 18.83 -1.60
N ARG A 224 5.08 19.83 -1.42
CA ARG A 224 4.47 20.15 -0.14
C ARG A 224 2.96 20.18 -0.29
N ALA A 225 2.25 19.49 0.59
CA ALA A 225 0.80 19.55 0.69
C ALA A 225 0.39 20.31 1.96
N HIS A 226 -0.72 21.05 1.88
CA HIS A 226 -1.37 21.68 3.02
C HIS A 226 -2.77 21.10 3.21
N LEU A 227 -3.13 20.88 4.47
CA LEU A 227 -4.40 20.32 4.88
C LEU A 227 -5.03 21.29 5.89
N ALA A 228 -6.24 21.74 5.61
CA ALA A 228 -7.01 22.65 6.46
C ALA A 228 -8.06 21.93 7.32
N SER A 229 -8.36 20.67 7.01
CA SER A 229 -9.19 19.79 7.83
C SER A 229 -9.09 18.33 7.39
N ARG A 230 -9.81 17.48 8.11
CA ARG A 230 -9.85 16.03 7.89
C ARG A 230 -10.06 15.64 6.43
N TRP A 231 -11.00 16.27 5.71
CA TRP A 231 -11.21 16.02 4.28
C TRP A 231 -10.73 17.14 3.35
N ILE A 232 -10.12 18.20 3.89
CA ILE A 232 -9.77 19.40 3.10
C ILE A 232 -8.27 19.46 2.94
N GLY A 233 -7.78 19.08 1.76
CA GLY A 233 -6.48 19.48 1.24
C GLY A 233 -6.67 20.66 0.30
N ASP A 234 -5.96 21.76 0.54
CA ASP A 234 -6.17 23.06 -0.11
C ASP A 234 -4.84 23.72 -0.51
N GLY A 235 -3.74 22.98 -0.50
CA GLY A 235 -2.49 23.42 -1.09
C GLY A 235 -1.64 22.25 -1.59
N LEU A 236 -1.01 22.42 -2.76
CA LEU A 236 -0.04 21.52 -3.35
C LEU A 236 1.01 22.32 -4.12
N GLN A 237 2.23 22.35 -3.60
CA GLN A 237 3.40 22.90 -4.27
C GLN A 237 4.26 21.77 -4.79
N LEU A 238 4.58 21.76 -6.08
CA LEU A 238 5.54 20.82 -6.66
C LEU A 238 6.95 21.45 -6.66
N ARG A 239 7.95 20.64 -6.32
CA ARG A 239 9.35 21.06 -6.12
C ARG A 239 10.35 20.25 -6.94
N ALA A 240 9.89 19.11 -7.47
CA ALA A 240 10.71 18.22 -8.27
C ALA A 240 11.26 18.90 -9.54
N GLY A 241 12.52 18.62 -9.89
CA GLY A 241 13.07 18.86 -11.23
C GLY A 241 13.05 20.31 -11.74
N GLY A 242 13.09 21.31 -10.85
CA GLY A 242 13.04 22.72 -11.24
C GLY A 242 11.63 23.28 -11.43
N ALA A 243 10.61 22.62 -10.87
CA ALA A 243 9.27 23.16 -10.72
C ALA A 243 9.28 24.58 -10.10
N THR A 244 8.30 25.41 -10.46
CA THR A 244 8.22 26.81 -9.99
C THR A 244 7.96 26.95 -8.49
N GLY A 245 7.44 25.91 -7.83
CA GLY A 245 7.00 25.97 -6.43
C GLY A 245 5.68 26.72 -6.22
N ALA A 246 4.95 27.05 -7.30
CA ALA A 246 3.62 27.63 -7.19
C ALA A 246 2.65 26.64 -6.54
N ASP A 247 1.68 27.17 -5.79
CA ASP A 247 0.62 26.36 -5.18
C ASP A 247 -0.49 26.13 -6.20
N ILE A 248 -0.51 24.94 -6.78
CA ILE A 248 -1.39 24.62 -7.91
C ILE A 248 -2.75 24.05 -7.48
N LEU A 249 -3.02 23.85 -6.18
CA LEU A 249 -4.26 23.25 -5.72
C LEU A 249 -5.20 24.31 -5.14
N ASP A 250 -6.46 24.26 -5.55
CA ASP A 250 -7.55 24.98 -4.89
C ASP A 250 -8.32 24.03 -3.94
N GLY A 251 -8.48 22.76 -4.31
CA GLY A 251 -8.88 21.73 -3.34
C GLY A 251 -8.87 20.30 -3.83
N ASP A 252 -8.57 19.36 -2.94
CA ASP A 252 -8.83 17.93 -3.13
C ASP A 252 -10.29 17.62 -2.77
N LYS A 253 -11.14 17.57 -3.79
CA LYS A 253 -12.59 17.49 -3.64
C LYS A 253 -13.05 16.05 -3.48
N ALA A 254 -14.03 15.85 -2.61
CA ALA A 254 -14.74 14.58 -2.44
C ALA A 254 -16.24 14.86 -2.36
N GLN A 255 -16.98 14.50 -3.41
CA GLN A 255 -18.37 14.92 -3.54
C GLN A 255 -19.32 13.77 -3.85
N VAL A 256 -20.57 13.93 -3.46
CA VAL A 256 -21.69 13.11 -3.94
C VAL A 256 -22.44 13.90 -5.00
N ALA A 257 -22.64 13.27 -6.14
CA ALA A 257 -23.42 13.80 -7.25
C ALA A 257 -22.97 15.20 -7.75
N TYR A 258 -21.71 15.58 -7.53
CA TYR A 258 -21.15 16.91 -7.83
C TYR A 258 -21.88 18.07 -7.12
N GLY A 259 -22.40 17.81 -5.92
CA GLY A 259 -23.18 18.76 -5.15
C GLY A 259 -22.60 19.00 -3.75
N CYS A 260 -22.84 20.19 -3.21
CA CYS A 260 -22.20 20.61 -1.97
C CYS A 260 -22.85 20.09 -0.69
N VAL A 261 -24.06 19.54 -0.77
CA VAL A 261 -24.76 18.95 0.40
C VAL A 261 -23.95 17.80 1.00
N ARG A 262 -23.18 17.08 0.19
CA ARG A 262 -22.28 16.00 0.61
C ARG A 262 -20.96 16.18 -0.12
N SER A 263 -20.16 17.05 0.45
CA SER A 263 -18.83 17.46 -0.02
C SER A 263 -17.80 17.31 1.10
N GLU A 264 -16.53 17.34 0.76
CA GLU A 264 -15.40 17.37 1.70
C GLU A 264 -15.55 18.47 2.77
N LEU A 265 -16.15 19.60 2.42
CA LEU A 265 -16.52 20.64 3.37
C LEU A 265 -17.54 20.14 4.40
N THR A 266 -18.67 19.60 3.97
CA THR A 266 -19.68 19.07 4.89
C THR A 266 -19.15 17.88 5.69
N PHE A 267 -18.24 17.09 5.12
CA PHE A 267 -17.61 15.97 5.81
C PHE A 267 -16.69 16.46 6.94
N SER A 268 -16.02 17.60 6.74
CA SER A 268 -15.15 18.25 7.74
C SER A 268 -15.91 19.13 8.73
N ARG A 269 -17.12 19.58 8.39
CA ARG A 269 -18.06 20.25 9.30
C ARG A 269 -18.86 19.25 10.15
N GLY A 270 -19.06 18.04 9.64
CA GLY A 270 -19.74 16.93 10.28
C GLY A 270 -18.90 16.19 11.31
N GLY A 271 -19.53 15.19 11.94
CA GLY A 271 -18.88 14.38 12.98
C GLY A 271 -17.89 13.36 12.42
N GLY A 272 -16.75 13.20 13.10
CA GLY A 272 -15.67 12.28 12.71
C GLY A 272 -14.56 12.22 13.73
N GLY A 273 -13.42 11.64 13.34
CA GLY A 273 -12.21 11.56 14.16
C GLY A 273 -11.02 11.01 13.39
N PHE A 274 -9.82 11.23 13.92
CA PHE A 274 -8.58 10.62 13.44
C PHE A 274 -8.37 9.25 14.08
N ILE A 275 -8.06 8.27 13.24
CA ILE A 275 -7.53 6.96 13.64
C ILE A 275 -6.03 7.09 13.90
N ALA A 276 -5.27 7.73 13.00
CA ALA A 276 -3.83 7.87 13.13
C ALA A 276 -3.31 9.16 12.47
N ASN A 277 -2.29 9.76 13.07
CA ASN A 277 -1.45 10.83 12.52
C ASN A 277 0.00 10.49 12.86
N ILE A 278 0.65 9.73 11.99
CA ILE A 278 2.00 9.20 12.20
C ILE A 278 2.96 9.90 11.24
N ASP A 279 4.04 10.42 11.80
CA ASP A 279 5.19 10.95 11.08
C ASP A 279 6.36 9.97 11.25
N GLY A 280 6.99 9.60 10.14
CA GLY A 280 7.99 8.54 10.13
C GLY A 280 8.93 8.65 8.93
N PRO A 281 10.13 8.05 9.01
CA PRO A 281 11.25 8.36 8.11
C PRO A 281 11.03 7.91 6.66
N VAL A 282 10.07 7.02 6.41
CA VAL A 282 9.75 6.50 5.07
C VAL A 282 8.45 7.10 4.55
N ARG A 283 7.45 7.22 5.42
CA ARG A 283 6.10 7.64 5.07
C ARG A 283 5.39 8.31 6.25
N ALA A 284 4.53 9.27 5.93
CA ALA A 284 3.55 9.78 6.87
C ALA A 284 2.20 9.11 6.64
N ILE A 285 1.46 8.86 7.72
CA ILE A 285 0.14 8.22 7.69
C ILE A 285 -0.87 9.13 8.36
N ARG A 286 -1.89 9.51 7.59
CA ARG A 286 -3.06 10.21 8.06
C ARG A 286 -4.30 9.35 7.81
N SER A 287 -4.88 8.81 8.87
CA SER A 287 -6.07 7.94 8.78
C SER A 287 -7.22 8.53 9.60
N TYR A 288 -8.41 8.58 9.01
CA TYR A 288 -9.56 9.20 9.65
C TYR A 288 -10.91 8.63 9.20
N ILE A 289 -11.95 8.89 10.00
CA ILE A 289 -13.30 8.39 9.79
C ILE A 289 -14.39 9.45 9.94
N GLY A 290 -15.46 9.25 9.19
CA GLY A 290 -16.68 10.05 9.23
C GLY A 290 -16.84 10.89 7.98
N ALA A 291 -17.99 10.80 7.35
CA ALA A 291 -18.44 11.69 6.30
C ALA A 291 -19.92 11.97 6.52
N ASN A 292 -20.44 13.04 5.92
CA ASN A 292 -21.89 13.25 5.87
C ASN A 292 -22.55 12.06 5.16
N SER A 293 -23.52 11.42 5.81
CA SER A 293 -24.10 10.11 5.43
C SER A 293 -23.18 8.90 5.53
N GLY A 294 -21.89 9.04 5.86
CA GLY A 294 -20.92 7.95 5.96
C GLY A 294 -20.23 7.89 7.32
N THR A 295 -20.96 7.56 8.39
CA THR A 295 -20.45 7.57 9.78
C THR A 295 -19.11 6.86 9.96
N PHE A 296 -18.95 5.70 9.30
CA PHE A 296 -17.74 4.88 9.37
C PHE A 296 -16.95 4.84 8.07
N THR A 297 -17.27 5.72 7.11
CA THR A 297 -16.42 5.90 5.93
C THR A 297 -15.05 6.35 6.39
N GLN A 298 -14.02 5.64 5.95
CA GLN A 298 -12.63 5.86 6.34
C GLN A 298 -11.84 6.31 5.12
N ARG A 299 -10.89 7.22 5.32
CA ARG A 299 -9.81 7.44 4.37
C ARG A 299 -8.47 7.31 5.07
N ASP A 300 -7.60 6.50 4.48
CA ASP A 300 -6.18 6.47 4.77
C ASP A 300 -5.48 7.29 3.68
N GLN A 301 -4.68 8.27 4.05
CA GLN A 301 -3.79 9.02 3.17
C GLN A 301 -2.36 8.71 3.61
N ILE A 302 -1.59 8.11 2.72
CA ILE A 302 -0.22 7.71 2.99
C ILE A 302 0.68 8.51 2.06
N TYR A 303 1.55 9.32 2.66
CA TYR A 303 2.45 10.22 1.96
C TYR A 303 3.86 9.63 1.94
N TYR A 304 4.44 9.54 0.75
CA TYR A 304 5.81 9.12 0.51
C TYR A 304 6.57 10.26 -0.17
N GLN A 305 7.90 10.19 -0.22
CA GLN A 305 8.74 11.25 -0.79
C GLN A 305 8.29 11.76 -2.18
N ARG A 306 7.69 10.90 -3.03
CA ARG A 306 7.38 11.20 -4.44
C ARG A 306 5.94 10.88 -4.84
N SER A 307 5.14 10.39 -3.91
CA SER A 307 3.78 9.92 -4.20
C SER A 307 2.89 9.94 -2.99
N GLU A 308 1.60 10.04 -3.22
CA GLU A 308 0.55 9.91 -2.21
C GLU A 308 -0.37 8.75 -2.58
N VAL A 309 -0.81 7.98 -1.59
CA VAL A 309 -1.77 6.90 -1.76
C VAL A 309 -2.96 7.13 -0.83
N ASP A 310 -4.11 7.42 -1.43
CA ASP A 310 -5.38 7.48 -0.73
C ASP A 310 -6.12 6.16 -0.86
N THR A 311 -6.61 5.62 0.25
CA THR A 311 -7.56 4.50 0.26
C THR A 311 -8.81 4.90 1.01
N THR A 312 -9.93 5.01 0.30
CA THR A 312 -11.25 5.29 0.87
C THR A 312 -12.05 4.00 0.99
N TYR A 313 -12.38 3.60 2.22
CA TYR A 313 -13.31 2.51 2.51
C TYR A 313 -14.69 3.11 2.69
N LEU A 314 -15.51 3.02 1.63
CA LEU A 314 -16.83 3.63 1.61
C LEU A 314 -17.79 2.81 2.49
N ARG A 315 -18.38 3.47 3.48
CA ARG A 315 -19.38 2.87 4.38
C ARG A 315 -20.51 3.86 4.56
N VAL A 316 -21.48 3.78 3.65
CA VAL A 316 -22.63 4.68 3.55
C VAL A 316 -23.93 3.91 3.45
N HIS A 317 -24.99 4.48 4.02
CA HIS A 317 -26.34 3.96 3.90
C HIS A 317 -26.87 4.02 2.45
N PRO A 318 -27.94 3.28 2.12
CA PRO A 318 -28.62 3.43 0.83
C PRO A 318 -29.06 4.89 0.61
N GLY A 319 -28.73 5.45 -0.55
CA GLY A 319 -29.23 6.75 -1.02
C GLY A 319 -28.19 7.46 -1.87
N ILE A 320 -26.94 7.01 -1.76
CA ILE A 320 -25.79 7.53 -2.48
C ILE A 320 -25.51 6.60 -3.65
N ASN A 321 -25.59 7.14 -4.87
CA ASN A 321 -25.36 6.38 -6.08
C ASN A 321 -24.32 7.01 -7.01
N ARG A 322 -23.90 8.26 -6.79
CA ARG A 322 -22.78 8.89 -7.50
C ARG A 322 -21.81 9.52 -6.52
N ILE A 323 -20.56 9.09 -6.56
CA ILE A 323 -19.47 9.65 -5.77
C ILE A 323 -18.34 10.09 -6.71
N SER A 324 -17.58 11.09 -6.31
CA SER A 324 -16.43 11.58 -7.07
C SER A 324 -15.30 12.01 -6.14
N GLN A 325 -14.07 11.85 -6.62
CA GLN A 325 -12.87 12.36 -5.99
C GLN A 325 -11.98 12.95 -7.09
N PHE A 326 -11.65 14.24 -6.97
CA PHE A 326 -10.95 14.98 -7.99
C PHE A 326 -10.12 16.11 -7.39
N LEU A 327 -9.05 16.49 -8.08
CA LEU A 327 -8.28 17.68 -7.76
C LEU A 327 -8.87 18.86 -8.52
N ASP A 328 -9.20 19.92 -7.82
CA ASP A 328 -9.50 21.23 -8.40
C ASP A 328 -8.23 22.08 -8.30
N TYR A 329 -7.68 22.50 -9.43
CA TYR A 329 -6.45 23.27 -9.44
C TYR A 329 -6.74 24.76 -9.22
N SER A 330 -5.75 25.49 -8.72
CA SER A 330 -5.83 26.94 -8.56
C SER A 330 -5.54 27.66 -9.88
N ALA A 331 -5.76 28.97 -9.92
CA ALA A 331 -5.37 29.81 -11.06
C ALA A 331 -3.85 29.76 -11.36
N ASP A 332 -3.01 29.34 -10.41
CA ASP A 332 -1.57 29.17 -10.64
C ASP A 332 -1.25 27.96 -11.54
N ALA A 333 -2.22 27.08 -11.80
CA ALA A 333 -2.12 26.01 -12.79
C ALA A 333 -2.40 26.47 -14.23
N ILE A 334 -2.80 27.74 -14.45
CA ILE A 334 -3.03 28.26 -15.80
C ILE A 334 -1.77 28.08 -16.67
N GLY A 335 -1.98 27.57 -17.89
CA GLY A 335 -0.94 27.22 -18.85
C GLY A 335 -0.36 25.81 -18.71
N MET A 336 -0.74 25.06 -17.67
CA MET A 336 -0.48 23.62 -17.61
C MET A 336 -1.37 22.88 -18.62
N THR A 337 -0.96 21.68 -19.01
CA THR A 337 -1.74 20.77 -19.83
C THR A 337 -2.35 19.68 -18.96
N TYR A 338 -3.69 19.56 -18.98
CA TYR A 338 -4.38 18.36 -18.52
C TYR A 338 -4.50 17.35 -19.66
N ARG A 339 -4.32 16.07 -19.36
CA ARG A 339 -4.51 14.96 -20.31
C ARG A 339 -4.89 13.69 -19.57
N ASN A 340 -5.47 12.75 -20.30
CA ASN A 340 -5.89 11.48 -19.73
C ASN A 340 -5.76 10.33 -20.74
N SER A 341 -6.02 9.10 -20.30
CA SER A 341 -5.89 7.91 -21.15
C SER A 341 -6.79 7.89 -22.40
N THR A 342 -7.88 8.66 -22.42
CA THR A 342 -8.80 8.76 -23.56
C THR A 342 -8.49 9.94 -24.48
N ASP A 343 -7.81 10.96 -23.96
CA ASP A 343 -7.29 12.11 -24.69
C ASP A 343 -5.83 12.40 -24.27
N PRO A 344 -4.85 11.66 -24.82
CA PRO A 344 -3.44 11.82 -24.46
C PRO A 344 -2.81 13.09 -25.05
N GLY A 345 -3.47 13.75 -26.01
CA GLY A 345 -3.04 15.05 -26.54
C GLY A 345 -3.28 16.16 -25.53
N GLY A 346 -4.39 16.07 -24.81
CA GLY A 346 -4.72 16.95 -23.71
C GLY A 346 -5.21 18.33 -24.14
N VAL A 347 -5.55 19.12 -23.13
CA VAL A 347 -6.08 20.47 -23.23
C VAL A 347 -5.32 21.38 -22.28
N THR A 348 -5.35 22.69 -22.55
CA THR A 348 -4.66 23.68 -21.73
C THR A 348 -5.60 24.12 -20.61
N ILE A 349 -5.11 24.14 -19.38
CA ILE A 349 -5.83 24.75 -18.27
C ILE A 349 -5.74 26.26 -18.42
N ASP A 350 -6.85 26.93 -18.69
CA ASP A 350 -6.94 28.38 -18.83
C ASP A 350 -8.23 29.00 -18.26
N GLY A 351 -9.07 28.18 -17.62
CA GLY A 351 -10.34 28.59 -17.05
C GLY A 351 -11.46 28.76 -18.10
N VAL A 352 -11.28 28.20 -19.29
CA VAL A 352 -12.26 28.17 -20.39
C VAL A 352 -12.64 26.72 -20.71
N ALA A 353 -13.95 26.46 -20.81
CA ALA A 353 -14.44 25.09 -20.99
C ALA A 353 -13.92 24.46 -22.29
N ASP A 354 -13.36 23.25 -22.17
CA ASP A 354 -12.87 22.44 -23.29
C ASP A 354 -13.93 21.47 -23.81
N PRO A 355 -14.66 21.76 -24.90
CA PRO A 355 -15.84 20.98 -25.28
C PRO A 355 -15.54 19.50 -25.64
N SER A 356 -14.28 19.15 -25.90
CA SER A 356 -13.86 17.77 -26.21
C SER A 356 -13.78 16.86 -24.98
N VAL A 357 -13.52 17.42 -23.80
CA VAL A 357 -13.28 16.65 -22.55
C VAL A 357 -14.17 17.08 -21.38
N GLN A 358 -14.82 18.23 -21.46
CA GLN A 358 -15.73 18.74 -20.43
C GLN A 358 -16.83 17.74 -20.06
N THR A 359 -17.00 17.47 -18.76
CA THR A 359 -18.07 16.61 -18.25
C THR A 359 -19.23 17.41 -17.66
N GLY A 360 -18.96 18.59 -17.09
CA GLY A 360 -19.94 19.35 -16.31
C GLY A 360 -20.53 18.47 -15.20
N THR A 361 -21.86 18.35 -15.12
CA THR A 361 -22.54 17.47 -14.14
C THR A 361 -22.65 16.00 -14.57
N GLY A 362 -22.12 15.64 -15.74
CA GLY A 362 -22.07 14.28 -16.27
C GLY A 362 -20.85 13.49 -15.79
N MET A 363 -20.73 12.26 -16.30
CA MET A 363 -19.51 11.46 -16.16
C MET A 363 -18.90 11.28 -17.54
N GLY A 364 -17.60 11.53 -17.63
CA GLY A 364 -16.79 11.22 -18.80
C GLY A 364 -16.52 9.71 -18.92
N PRO A 365 -15.85 9.29 -20.01
CA PRO A 365 -15.38 7.91 -20.13
C PRO A 365 -14.42 7.54 -18.99
N GLN A 366 -14.29 6.25 -18.70
CA GLN A 366 -13.30 5.79 -17.72
C GLN A 366 -11.90 6.20 -18.17
N SER A 367 -11.17 6.86 -17.27
CA SER A 367 -9.74 7.07 -17.45
C SER A 367 -8.92 6.08 -16.61
N THR A 368 -7.90 5.47 -17.20
CA THR A 368 -6.94 4.59 -16.50
C THR A 368 -5.82 5.38 -15.83
N TRP A 369 -5.52 6.58 -16.33
CA TRP A 369 -4.60 7.57 -15.76
C TRP A 369 -5.00 8.99 -16.18
N GLU A 370 -4.68 9.97 -15.34
CA GLU A 370 -4.83 11.40 -15.61
C GLU A 370 -3.51 12.09 -15.28
N GLN A 371 -3.19 13.19 -15.98
CA GLN A 371 -1.98 13.94 -15.73
C GLN A 371 -2.17 15.43 -15.99
N THR A 372 -1.70 16.25 -15.07
CA THR A 372 -1.55 17.70 -15.23
C THR A 372 -0.07 18.04 -15.19
N THR A 373 0.44 18.74 -16.21
CA THR A 373 1.87 19.10 -16.28
C THR A 373 2.11 20.48 -16.88
N GLY A 374 3.16 21.15 -16.42
CA GLY A 374 3.64 22.41 -16.97
C GLY A 374 4.94 22.84 -16.30
N PRO A 375 5.36 24.11 -16.44
CA PRO A 375 6.50 24.66 -15.70
C PRO A 375 6.40 24.48 -14.18
N GLN A 376 5.19 24.39 -13.64
CA GLN A 376 4.88 24.18 -12.23
C GLN A 376 5.27 22.77 -11.75
N GLY A 377 5.44 21.79 -12.63
CA GLY A 377 5.69 20.40 -12.29
C GLY A 377 4.69 19.45 -12.95
N THR A 378 4.62 18.20 -12.48
CA THR A 378 3.69 17.19 -12.96
C THR A 378 2.99 16.47 -11.82
N VAL A 379 1.67 16.34 -11.90
CA VAL A 379 0.87 15.41 -11.09
C VAL A 379 0.29 14.34 -12.03
N SER A 380 0.48 13.07 -11.72
CA SER A 380 -0.22 11.96 -12.40
C SER A 380 -1.10 11.21 -11.41
N ALA A 381 -2.39 11.04 -11.72
CA ALA A 381 -3.38 10.43 -10.85
C ALA A 381 -3.90 9.11 -11.44
N ILE A 382 -3.87 8.05 -10.63
CA ILE A 382 -4.30 6.71 -11.01
C ILE A 382 -5.36 6.25 -10.00
N ASN A 383 -6.59 6.02 -10.48
CA ASN A 383 -7.72 5.59 -9.65
C ASN A 383 -8.06 4.12 -9.91
N ARG A 384 -8.24 3.33 -8.84
CA ARG A 384 -8.64 1.91 -8.88
C ARG A 384 -9.71 1.63 -7.83
N TYR A 385 -10.60 0.70 -8.14
CA TYR A 385 -11.75 0.38 -7.30
C TYR A 385 -11.87 -1.13 -7.09
N THR A 386 -12.10 -1.54 -5.86
CA THR A 386 -12.41 -2.93 -5.49
C THR A 386 -13.79 -2.96 -4.86
N THR A 387 -14.68 -3.76 -5.43
CA THR A 387 -16.05 -3.86 -4.94
C THR A 387 -16.70 -5.18 -5.32
N ASN A 388 -17.65 -5.64 -4.51
CA ASN A 388 -18.56 -6.75 -4.85
C ASN A 388 -19.93 -6.26 -5.34
N ILE A 389 -20.09 -4.96 -5.60
CA ILE A 389 -21.28 -4.38 -6.24
C ILE A 389 -21.24 -4.68 -7.73
N GLU A 390 -22.17 -5.49 -8.22
CA GLU A 390 -22.33 -5.74 -9.65
C GLU A 390 -22.90 -4.51 -10.37
N GLY A 391 -22.35 -4.14 -11.53
CA GLY A 391 -22.88 -3.05 -12.38
C GLY A 391 -22.40 -1.65 -12.04
N VAL A 392 -21.33 -1.51 -11.25
CA VAL A 392 -20.66 -0.22 -11.03
C VAL A 392 -20.07 0.30 -12.35
N THR A 393 -20.34 1.57 -12.64
CA THR A 393 -19.72 2.30 -13.75
C THR A 393 -18.68 3.27 -13.20
N VAL A 394 -17.45 3.15 -13.68
CA VAL A 394 -16.36 4.10 -13.38
C VAL A 394 -16.23 5.03 -14.58
N GLY A 395 -16.09 6.32 -14.32
CA GLY A 395 -15.90 7.37 -15.31
C GLY A 395 -14.91 8.41 -14.79
N SER A 396 -14.71 9.47 -15.58
CA SER A 396 -13.95 10.65 -15.18
C SER A 396 -14.85 11.85 -14.92
N TYR A 397 -14.26 12.85 -14.29
CA TYR A 397 -14.78 14.21 -14.19
C TYR A 397 -13.71 15.15 -14.74
N TYR A 398 -14.12 16.14 -15.55
CA TYR A 398 -13.27 17.22 -16.02
C TYR A 398 -14.07 18.51 -16.18
N GLU A 399 -13.57 19.60 -15.59
CA GLU A 399 -14.13 20.94 -15.75
C GLU A 399 -13.04 22.01 -15.67
N ASP A 400 -12.87 22.79 -16.74
CA ASP A 400 -12.03 24.00 -16.75
C ASP A 400 -12.90 25.22 -17.06
N SER A 401 -13.27 25.98 -16.04
CA SER A 401 -14.20 27.10 -16.18
C SER A 401 -14.17 28.01 -14.96
N THR A 402 -14.05 29.31 -15.17
CA THR A 402 -14.27 30.32 -14.13
C THR A 402 -15.74 30.42 -13.69
N THR A 403 -16.66 29.80 -14.43
CA THR A 403 -18.08 29.67 -14.09
C THR A 403 -18.54 28.23 -14.32
N PRO A 404 -18.09 27.28 -13.47
CA PRO A 404 -18.33 25.86 -13.69
C PRO A 404 -19.81 25.51 -13.51
N VAL A 405 -20.25 24.47 -14.22
CA VAL A 405 -21.63 23.96 -14.12
C VAL A 405 -21.79 23.12 -12.86
N ALA A 406 -20.79 22.29 -12.53
CA ALA A 406 -20.73 21.61 -11.24
C ALA A 406 -20.32 22.59 -10.13
N SER A 407 -20.83 22.34 -8.91
CA SER A 407 -20.50 23.19 -7.76
C SER A 407 -19.15 22.80 -7.16
N GLN A 408 -18.24 23.78 -7.00
CA GLN A 408 -16.89 23.54 -6.43
C GLN A 408 -16.82 23.62 -4.89
N CYS A 409 -17.95 23.91 -4.25
CA CYS A 409 -18.11 23.87 -2.80
C CYS A 409 -17.09 24.75 -2.05
N SER A 410 -16.96 25.98 -2.55
CA SER A 410 -16.04 27.08 -2.25
C SER A 410 -16.02 27.63 -0.81
N GLY A 411 -16.33 26.82 0.21
CA GLY A 411 -16.36 27.30 1.61
C GLY A 411 -14.97 27.64 2.18
N TYR A 412 -13.92 27.11 1.56
CA TYR A 412 -12.50 27.29 1.90
C TYR A 412 -11.63 27.60 0.66
N ALA A 413 -12.25 27.59 -0.52
CA ALA A 413 -11.66 27.59 -1.84
C ALA A 413 -12.44 28.56 -2.73
N ASP A 414 -11.97 28.87 -3.94
CA ASP A 414 -12.75 29.73 -4.85
C ASP A 414 -13.90 28.94 -5.54
N SER A 415 -14.67 29.60 -6.41
CA SER A 415 -15.81 28.99 -7.10
C SER A 415 -15.53 28.65 -8.57
N ALA A 416 -14.34 28.95 -9.06
CA ALA A 416 -13.87 28.52 -10.36
C ALA A 416 -13.44 27.05 -10.27
N ALA A 417 -13.37 26.40 -11.43
CA ALA A 417 -12.74 25.10 -11.58
C ALA A 417 -11.59 25.29 -12.56
N TYR A 418 -10.33 25.12 -12.17
CA TYR A 418 -9.23 25.11 -13.13
C TYR A 418 -8.78 23.69 -13.35
N GLY A 419 -8.98 23.16 -14.57
CA GLY A 419 -8.66 21.79 -14.93
C GLY A 419 -9.12 20.73 -13.90
N ALA A 420 -10.24 20.97 -13.21
CA ALA A 420 -10.70 20.16 -12.11
C ALA A 420 -10.98 18.75 -12.60
N SER A 421 -10.22 17.77 -12.11
CA SER A 421 -10.14 16.45 -12.76
C SER A 421 -9.90 15.30 -11.81
N GLY A 422 -10.53 14.18 -12.12
CA GLY A 422 -10.47 12.98 -11.29
C GLY A 422 -11.49 11.94 -11.69
N ALA A 423 -11.76 11.04 -10.75
CA ALA A 423 -12.64 9.91 -11.00
C ALA A 423 -14.03 10.13 -10.43
N ALA A 424 -15.01 9.62 -11.17
CA ALA A 424 -16.41 9.56 -10.77
C ALA A 424 -16.90 8.12 -10.85
N VAL A 425 -17.74 7.73 -9.91
CA VAL A 425 -18.29 6.38 -9.82
C VAL A 425 -19.79 6.43 -9.68
N GLN A 426 -20.48 5.75 -10.59
CA GLN A 426 -21.91 5.53 -10.55
C GLN A 426 -22.19 4.10 -10.10
N MET A 427 -22.75 3.97 -8.90
CA MET A 427 -23.29 2.71 -8.40
C MET A 427 -24.68 2.44 -9.00
N PRO A 428 -25.05 1.17 -9.23
CA PRO A 428 -26.36 0.80 -9.76
C PRO A 428 -27.48 0.92 -8.71
N GLY A 429 -28.72 0.94 -9.19
CA GLY A 429 -29.93 1.04 -8.35
C GLY A 429 -30.71 2.35 -8.57
N VAL A 430 -32.06 2.26 -8.61
CA VAL A 430 -32.97 3.42 -8.63
C VAL A 430 -32.87 4.22 -7.33
N ALA A 431 -33.25 5.51 -7.40
CA ALA A 431 -33.30 6.52 -6.34
C ALA A 431 -33.28 5.93 -4.91
N GLY A 432 -32.08 5.73 -4.37
CA GLY A 432 -31.93 4.95 -3.14
C GLY A 432 -30.58 4.25 -2.96
N GLY A 433 -29.71 4.18 -3.97
CA GLY A 433 -28.32 3.68 -3.84
C GLY A 433 -28.20 2.25 -3.27
N ILE A 434 -26.96 1.84 -2.99
CA ILE A 434 -26.64 0.52 -2.40
C ILE A 434 -26.03 0.74 -1.01
N ASN A 435 -26.35 -0.15 -0.06
CA ASN A 435 -25.74 -0.11 1.27
C ASN A 435 -24.29 -0.59 1.23
N THR A 436 -23.36 0.23 1.71
CA THR A 436 -21.96 -0.16 1.97
C THR A 436 -21.61 -0.06 3.46
N ASP A 437 -22.55 0.38 4.30
CA ASP A 437 -22.36 0.41 5.75
C ASP A 437 -22.76 -0.94 6.39
N PRO A 438 -21.80 -1.75 6.86
CA PRO A 438 -22.07 -3.05 7.46
C PRO A 438 -22.84 -2.95 8.79
N THR A 439 -22.92 -1.76 9.39
CA THR A 439 -23.70 -1.54 10.62
C THR A 439 -25.20 -1.38 10.37
N LEU A 440 -25.60 -1.28 9.10
CA LEU A 440 -26.98 -1.09 8.64
C LEU A 440 -27.62 -2.35 8.06
N GLY A 441 -27.00 -3.52 8.25
CA GLY A 441 -27.48 -4.80 7.75
C GLY A 441 -26.58 -5.35 6.65
N THR A 442 -27.15 -6.04 5.66
CA THR A 442 -26.38 -6.53 4.52
C THR A 442 -25.76 -5.36 3.77
N ALA A 443 -24.45 -5.38 3.62
CA ALA A 443 -23.67 -4.35 2.96
C ALA A 443 -22.77 -4.97 1.90
N TYR A 444 -22.45 -4.15 0.91
CA TYR A 444 -21.44 -4.43 -0.09
C TYR A 444 -20.12 -3.78 0.31
N ASP A 445 -19.03 -4.36 -0.17
CA ASP A 445 -17.70 -3.80 -0.01
C ASP A 445 -17.45 -2.81 -1.15
N PHE A 446 -16.96 -1.63 -0.83
CA PHE A 446 -16.50 -0.68 -1.83
C PHE A 446 -15.27 0.06 -1.29
N THR A 447 -14.14 -0.12 -1.97
CA THR A 447 -12.89 0.57 -1.69
C THR A 447 -12.42 1.29 -2.95
N GLY A 448 -12.15 2.59 -2.84
CA GLY A 448 -11.46 3.37 -3.87
C GLY A 448 -10.02 3.63 -3.45
N LYS A 449 -9.07 3.43 -4.35
CA LYS A 449 -7.66 3.73 -4.16
C LYS A 449 -7.21 4.75 -5.22
N ARG A 450 -6.66 5.89 -4.79
CA ARG A 450 -6.03 6.88 -5.67
C ARG A 450 -4.54 6.91 -5.38
N THR A 451 -3.72 6.85 -6.42
CA THR A 451 -2.27 7.04 -6.31
C THR A 451 -1.90 8.29 -7.11
N LEU A 452 -1.28 9.26 -6.43
CA LEU A 452 -0.75 10.47 -7.04
C LEU A 452 0.77 10.34 -7.13
N PHE A 453 1.33 10.64 -8.29
CA PHE A 453 2.78 10.72 -8.51
C PHE A 453 3.18 12.16 -8.77
N PHE A 454 4.21 12.62 -8.06
CA PHE A 454 4.71 13.99 -8.13
C PHE A 454 6.06 14.02 -8.87
N GLY A 455 6.09 14.72 -10.00
CA GLY A 455 7.25 14.80 -10.88
C GLY A 455 7.61 16.24 -11.25
N GLY A 456 8.78 16.40 -11.86
CA GLY A 456 9.20 17.70 -12.39
C GLY A 456 8.42 18.12 -13.64
N PRO A 457 8.72 19.31 -14.18
CA PRO A 457 8.12 19.80 -15.42
C PRO A 457 8.32 18.86 -16.61
N GLY A 458 7.39 18.89 -17.56
CA GLY A 458 7.53 18.15 -18.82
C GLY A 458 7.14 16.67 -18.75
N GLY A 459 6.26 16.30 -17.82
CA GLY A 459 5.67 14.97 -17.77
C GLY A 459 4.98 14.60 -19.09
N THR A 460 5.05 13.32 -19.46
CA THR A 460 4.49 12.83 -20.72
C THR A 460 3.34 11.85 -20.47
N ALA A 461 2.45 11.71 -21.46
CA ALA A 461 1.41 10.68 -21.46
C ALA A 461 2.01 9.26 -21.30
N ALA A 462 3.16 9.00 -21.92
CA ALA A 462 3.85 7.71 -21.77
C ALA A 462 4.33 7.45 -20.33
N THR A 463 4.73 8.49 -19.61
CA THR A 463 5.06 8.39 -18.18
C THR A 463 3.82 8.07 -17.34
N ALA A 464 2.69 8.72 -17.60
CA ALA A 464 1.44 8.45 -16.88
C ALA A 464 0.88 7.04 -17.16
N GLU A 465 0.94 6.58 -18.42
CA GLU A 465 0.59 5.22 -18.82
C GLU A 465 1.48 4.18 -18.13
N LYS A 466 2.79 4.49 -18.03
CA LYS A 466 3.72 3.67 -17.26
C LYS A 466 3.31 3.61 -15.79
N TYR A 467 3.04 4.73 -15.13
CA TYR A 467 2.56 4.74 -13.74
C TYR A 467 1.28 3.93 -13.54
N ALA A 468 0.31 4.01 -14.46
CA ALA A 468 -0.87 3.15 -14.42
C ALA A 468 -0.51 1.67 -14.48
N SER A 469 0.40 1.27 -15.37
CA SER A 469 0.90 -0.10 -15.46
C SER A 469 1.61 -0.55 -14.18
N GLN A 470 2.34 0.34 -13.51
CA GLN A 470 3.03 0.06 -12.24
C GLN A 470 2.05 -0.11 -11.08
N VAL A 471 0.96 0.66 -11.04
CA VAL A 471 -0.12 0.49 -10.06
C VAL A 471 -0.86 -0.84 -10.27
N ASP A 472 -1.05 -1.25 -11.52
CA ASP A 472 -1.72 -2.52 -11.86
C ASP A 472 -0.83 -3.75 -11.64
N GLU A 473 0.47 -3.61 -11.82
CA GLU A 473 1.50 -4.64 -11.60
C GLU A 473 2.59 -4.11 -10.65
N PRO A 474 2.29 -4.00 -9.34
CA PRO A 474 3.25 -3.53 -8.35
C PRO A 474 4.44 -4.49 -8.22
N LEU A 475 5.51 -4.03 -7.57
CA LEU A 475 6.71 -4.81 -7.30
C LEU A 475 6.38 -6.13 -6.62
N LYS A 476 6.91 -7.22 -7.18
CA LYS A 476 6.75 -8.55 -6.61
C LYS A 476 7.82 -8.75 -5.54
N ILE A 477 7.38 -8.80 -4.29
CA ILE A 477 8.21 -9.03 -3.12
C ILE A 477 8.10 -10.51 -2.72
N SER A 478 9.24 -11.12 -2.44
CA SER A 478 9.30 -12.49 -1.94
C SER A 478 10.43 -12.64 -0.93
N LEU A 479 10.30 -13.55 0.02
CA LEU A 479 11.40 -13.85 0.93
C LEU A 479 12.55 -14.52 0.19
N GLY A 480 13.72 -13.91 0.30
CA GLY A 480 14.98 -14.50 -0.08
C GLY A 480 15.37 -15.63 0.85
N THR A 481 15.99 -16.68 0.30
CA THR A 481 16.53 -17.76 1.12
C THR A 481 17.81 -17.27 1.78
N LYS A 482 17.72 -16.88 3.05
CA LYS A 482 18.82 -16.47 3.93
C LYS A 482 20.16 -17.11 3.52
N GLY A 483 21.00 -16.32 2.85
CA GLY A 483 22.38 -16.69 2.51
C GLY A 483 22.53 -17.92 1.61
N GLY A 484 22.55 -17.67 0.30
CA GLY A 484 23.11 -18.61 -0.68
C GLY A 484 22.09 -19.56 -1.29
N SER A 485 22.32 -19.82 -2.58
CA SER A 485 21.72 -20.87 -3.40
C SER A 485 21.82 -22.28 -2.77
N GLY A 486 21.03 -22.57 -1.72
CA GLY A 486 21.21 -23.82 -0.97
C GLY A 486 20.12 -24.22 0.02
N GLY A 487 18.95 -23.56 0.03
CA GLY A 487 17.83 -24.08 0.82
C GLY A 487 17.37 -25.44 0.29
N SER A 488 17.45 -26.49 1.10
CA SER A 488 16.77 -27.75 0.79
C SER A 488 15.26 -27.58 1.05
N PRO A 489 14.37 -28.05 0.16
CA PRO A 489 12.93 -28.04 0.44
C PRO A 489 12.62 -28.80 1.74
N THR A 490 11.67 -28.29 2.53
CA THR A 490 11.21 -28.94 3.76
C THR A 490 9.90 -29.66 3.50
N LEU A 491 9.92 -31.00 3.52
CA LEU A 491 8.74 -31.81 3.18
C LEU A 491 8.08 -32.41 4.43
N GLN A 492 6.82 -32.06 4.68
CA GLN A 492 6.01 -32.64 5.74
C GLN A 492 5.09 -33.74 5.20
N LEU A 493 5.16 -34.96 5.76
CA LEU A 493 4.46 -36.14 5.23
C LEU A 493 3.52 -36.77 6.25
N ARG A 494 2.21 -36.78 5.93
CA ARG A 494 1.18 -37.46 6.72
C ARG A 494 0.55 -38.62 5.95
N ALA A 495 0.72 -39.85 6.43
CA ALA A 495 0.08 -41.03 5.85
C ALA A 495 -1.11 -41.53 6.67
N LYS A 496 -2.25 -41.78 6.01
CA LYS A 496 -3.45 -42.35 6.64
C LYS A 496 -3.52 -43.85 6.40
N GLY A 497 -3.69 -44.61 7.48
CA GLY A 497 -3.78 -46.06 7.41
C GLY A 497 -5.04 -46.62 6.79
N LEU A 498 -4.90 -47.83 6.24
CA LEU A 498 -6.03 -48.66 5.83
C LEU A 498 -6.57 -49.40 7.06
N LYS A 499 -7.90 -49.38 7.21
CA LYS A 499 -8.56 -50.08 8.33
C LYS A 499 -8.49 -51.61 8.21
N ARG A 500 -8.49 -52.16 6.98
CA ARG A 500 -8.39 -53.61 6.68
C ARG A 500 -7.73 -53.82 5.32
N ALA A 501 -6.90 -54.85 5.18
CA ALA A 501 -6.38 -55.31 3.90
C ALA A 501 -6.40 -56.86 3.83
N LYS A 502 -6.70 -57.43 2.65
CA LYS A 502 -6.73 -58.89 2.47
C LYS A 502 -5.37 -59.41 2.00
N ALA A 503 -4.89 -60.49 2.62
CA ALA A 503 -3.69 -61.19 2.18
C ALA A 503 -3.78 -61.58 0.70
N GLY A 504 -2.66 -61.46 -0.02
CA GLY A 504 -2.58 -61.75 -1.47
C GLY A 504 -3.21 -60.70 -2.40
N LYS A 505 -3.91 -59.67 -1.88
CA LYS A 505 -4.59 -58.64 -2.67
C LYS A 505 -3.83 -57.31 -2.71
N LYS A 506 -4.18 -56.45 -3.67
CA LYS A 506 -3.68 -55.07 -3.78
C LYS A 506 -4.34 -54.18 -2.73
N ALA A 507 -3.56 -53.26 -2.15
CA ALA A 507 -4.00 -52.25 -1.19
C ALA A 507 -3.41 -50.88 -1.55
N LYS A 508 -3.99 -49.79 -1.04
CA LYS A 508 -3.53 -48.40 -1.30
C LYS A 508 -3.48 -47.56 -0.02
N ILE A 509 -2.32 -46.99 0.30
CA ILE A 509 -2.19 -45.99 1.37
C ILE A 509 -2.42 -44.60 0.78
N ARG A 510 -3.15 -43.75 1.50
CA ARG A 510 -3.29 -42.32 1.16
C ARG A 510 -2.27 -41.53 1.96
N ALA A 511 -1.54 -40.65 1.28
CA ALA A 511 -0.59 -39.74 1.90
C ALA A 511 -0.90 -38.29 1.49
N LYS A 512 -0.63 -37.35 2.39
CA LYS A 512 -0.56 -35.92 2.13
C LYS A 512 0.89 -35.49 2.31
N LEU A 513 1.44 -34.84 1.31
CA LEU A 513 2.77 -34.24 1.33
C LEU A 513 2.60 -32.73 1.21
N LYS A 514 3.20 -31.95 2.11
CA LYS A 514 3.24 -30.49 2.04
C LYS A 514 4.69 -30.04 1.94
N ASN A 515 5.01 -29.12 1.04
CA ASN A 515 6.27 -28.40 1.14
C ASN A 515 6.08 -27.25 2.14
N THR A 516 6.66 -27.36 3.32
CA THR A 516 6.63 -26.30 4.34
C THR A 516 7.87 -25.41 4.25
N GLY A 517 8.80 -25.71 3.34
CA GLY A 517 9.97 -24.88 3.09
C GLY A 517 9.68 -23.76 2.11
N LEU A 518 10.65 -22.86 1.97
CA LEU A 518 10.59 -21.68 1.09
C LEU A 518 11.15 -21.96 -0.32
N VAL A 519 11.67 -23.18 -0.56
CA VAL A 519 12.25 -23.59 -1.85
C VAL A 519 11.37 -24.65 -2.50
N THR A 520 11.12 -24.52 -3.80
CA THR A 520 10.44 -25.53 -4.62
C THR A 520 11.16 -26.86 -4.53
N ALA A 521 10.43 -27.92 -4.20
CA ALA A 521 11.01 -29.26 -4.14
C ALA A 521 11.03 -29.88 -5.54
N GLU A 522 12.20 -30.23 -6.06
CA GLU A 522 12.35 -30.83 -7.40
C GLU A 522 12.47 -32.35 -7.34
N GLY A 523 11.96 -33.04 -8.35
CA GLY A 523 12.14 -34.49 -8.51
C GLY A 523 11.57 -35.31 -7.34
N VAL A 524 10.50 -34.83 -6.71
CA VAL A 524 9.96 -35.38 -5.46
C VAL A 524 9.52 -36.84 -5.64
N LYS A 525 9.96 -37.73 -4.75
CA LYS A 525 9.62 -39.16 -4.72
C LYS A 525 9.04 -39.53 -3.36
N VAL A 526 7.89 -40.19 -3.36
CA VAL A 526 7.27 -40.73 -2.15
C VAL A 526 7.15 -42.25 -2.26
N CYS A 527 7.93 -42.93 -1.44
CA CYS A 527 8.11 -44.38 -1.46
C CYS A 527 7.54 -45.04 -0.21
N LEU A 528 7.10 -46.28 -0.39
CA LEU A 528 6.57 -47.12 0.66
C LEU A 528 7.56 -48.25 0.95
N SER A 529 7.79 -48.58 2.22
CA SER A 529 8.60 -49.74 2.60
C SER A 529 7.96 -50.53 3.75
N THR A 530 8.03 -51.86 3.63
CA THR A 530 7.52 -52.80 4.63
C THR A 530 8.16 -54.18 4.46
N ARG A 531 8.25 -54.96 5.54
CA ARG A 531 8.91 -56.29 5.55
C ARG A 531 8.03 -57.44 5.06
N LYS A 532 6.69 -57.27 5.04
CA LYS A 532 5.71 -58.34 4.73
C LYS A 532 4.71 -57.95 3.63
N ALA A 533 5.17 -57.08 2.74
CA ALA A 533 4.47 -56.74 1.52
C ALA A 533 5.48 -56.20 0.52
N LYS A 534 5.35 -56.59 -0.75
CA LYS A 534 6.13 -56.00 -1.83
C LYS A 534 5.64 -54.55 -2.06
N PRO A 535 6.48 -53.53 -1.86
CA PRO A 535 6.08 -52.15 -2.15
C PRO A 535 5.80 -52.01 -3.65
N GLY A 536 4.79 -51.20 -4.01
CA GLY A 536 4.55 -50.79 -5.39
C GLY A 536 5.53 -49.70 -5.84
N ARG A 537 5.34 -49.18 -7.07
CA ARG A 537 6.10 -48.02 -7.57
C ARG A 537 5.88 -46.80 -6.66
N CYS A 538 6.93 -46.04 -6.38
CA CYS A 538 6.85 -44.76 -5.69
C CYS A 538 6.00 -43.76 -6.49
N ALA A 539 5.30 -42.86 -5.80
CA ALA A 539 4.71 -41.70 -6.45
C ALA A 539 5.81 -40.68 -6.75
N LYS A 540 5.74 -40.01 -7.91
CA LYS A 540 6.68 -38.98 -8.33
C LYS A 540 5.93 -37.68 -8.63
N LEU A 541 6.53 -36.54 -8.29
CA LEU A 541 6.10 -35.21 -8.72
C LEU A 541 7.31 -34.51 -9.36
N LYS A 542 7.09 -33.72 -10.40
CA LYS A 542 8.15 -32.96 -11.06
C LYS A 542 8.66 -31.86 -10.12
N THR A 543 7.73 -31.09 -9.59
CA THR A 543 7.97 -30.03 -8.60
C THR A 543 6.89 -30.07 -7.51
N LEU A 544 7.16 -29.41 -6.38
CA LEU A 544 6.17 -29.08 -5.35
C LEU A 544 6.52 -27.70 -4.78
N GLU A 545 5.73 -26.69 -5.09
CA GLU A 545 6.00 -25.29 -4.75
C GLU A 545 5.90 -25.04 -3.23
N PRO A 546 6.50 -23.95 -2.70
CA PRO A 546 6.34 -23.57 -1.30
C PRO A 546 4.86 -23.53 -0.88
N GLN A 547 4.57 -24.07 0.31
CA GLN A 547 3.22 -24.25 0.89
C GLN A 547 2.26 -25.17 0.11
N GLU A 548 2.62 -25.67 -1.07
CA GLU A 548 1.77 -26.54 -1.87
C GLU A 548 1.54 -27.91 -1.20
N VAL A 549 0.32 -28.46 -1.36
CA VAL A 549 -0.10 -29.74 -0.77
C VAL A 549 -0.47 -30.76 -1.84
N ALA A 550 0.32 -31.82 -1.97
CA ALA A 550 0.04 -32.95 -2.85
C ALA A 550 -0.68 -34.09 -2.11
N LYS A 551 -1.75 -34.63 -2.72
CA LYS A 551 -2.49 -35.81 -2.24
C LYS A 551 -2.10 -37.04 -3.05
N LEU A 552 -1.44 -38.00 -2.41
CA LEU A 552 -0.84 -39.16 -3.08
C LEU A 552 -1.53 -40.48 -2.72
N LYS A 553 -1.54 -41.44 -3.66
CA LYS A 553 -2.03 -42.81 -3.47
C LYS A 553 -0.90 -43.80 -3.74
N LEU A 554 -0.46 -44.51 -2.72
CA LEU A 554 0.68 -45.44 -2.79
C LEU A 554 0.18 -46.90 -2.82
N PRO A 555 0.31 -47.61 -3.96
CA PRO A 555 -0.13 -48.99 -4.07
C PRO A 555 0.86 -49.96 -3.41
N MET A 556 0.35 -51.06 -2.86
CA MET A 556 1.14 -52.20 -2.40
C MET A 556 0.42 -53.52 -2.65
N ARG A 557 1.13 -54.65 -2.62
CA ARG A 557 0.53 -55.98 -2.60
C ARG A 557 0.85 -56.65 -1.27
N ILE A 558 -0.19 -57.09 -0.56
CA ILE A 558 -0.03 -57.78 0.73
C ILE A 558 0.41 -59.21 0.45
N ASP A 559 1.46 -59.68 1.14
CA ASP A 559 1.92 -61.06 0.97
C ASP A 559 0.86 -62.06 1.42
N ALA A 560 0.83 -63.23 0.78
CA ALA A 560 -0.22 -64.22 1.00
C ALA A 560 -0.17 -64.84 2.41
N ASP A 561 0.99 -64.79 3.06
CA ASP A 561 1.28 -65.29 4.40
C ASP A 561 1.14 -64.23 5.50
N ALA A 562 0.69 -63.01 5.17
CA ALA A 562 0.51 -61.92 6.13
C ALA A 562 -0.67 -62.21 7.09
N LYS A 563 -0.39 -62.84 8.23
CA LYS A 563 -1.39 -63.27 9.24
C LYS A 563 -1.63 -62.27 10.39
N ARG A 564 -1.00 -61.07 10.42
CA ARG A 564 -1.04 -60.11 11.55
C ARG A 564 -0.89 -58.65 11.10
N LYS A 565 -1.03 -57.71 12.06
CA LYS A 565 -0.84 -56.25 11.87
C LYS A 565 0.42 -55.91 11.07
N LEU A 566 0.27 -55.18 9.97
CA LEU A 566 1.39 -54.71 9.14
C LEU A 566 1.84 -53.31 9.58
N ARG A 567 3.14 -53.13 9.77
CA ARG A 567 3.75 -51.80 9.90
C ARG A 567 4.27 -51.37 8.54
N VAL A 568 3.85 -50.19 8.12
CA VAL A 568 4.28 -49.58 6.87
C VAL A 568 4.99 -48.27 7.16
N ARG A 569 6.12 -48.06 6.50
CA ARG A 569 6.84 -46.78 6.46
C ARG A 569 6.58 -46.11 5.12
N VAL A 570 6.32 -44.82 5.18
CA VAL A 570 6.26 -43.95 4.01
C VAL A 570 7.38 -42.92 4.14
N LYS A 571 8.13 -42.69 3.07
CA LYS A 571 9.27 -41.78 3.00
C LYS A 571 9.12 -40.86 1.79
N ALA A 572 9.34 -39.57 1.98
CA ALA A 572 9.45 -38.59 0.90
C ALA A 572 10.91 -38.13 0.73
N THR A 573 11.32 -37.82 -0.50
CA THR A 573 12.65 -37.31 -0.87
C THR A 573 12.51 -36.33 -2.04
N SER A 574 13.41 -35.36 -2.16
CA SER A 574 13.57 -34.48 -3.33
C SER A 574 15.02 -34.48 -3.80
N GLU A 575 15.25 -34.12 -5.07
CA GLU A 575 16.57 -34.14 -5.71
C GLU A 575 17.46 -32.98 -5.25
N ASN A 576 16.85 -31.83 -4.92
CA ASN A 576 17.52 -30.65 -4.35
C ASN A 576 17.54 -30.62 -2.81
N SER A 577 17.43 -31.77 -2.13
CA SER A 577 17.58 -31.89 -0.66
C SER A 577 18.57 -33.00 -0.27
N ALA A 578 19.62 -32.68 0.49
CA ALA A 578 20.62 -33.67 0.92
C ALA A 578 20.16 -34.58 2.09
N GLY A 579 19.10 -34.20 2.81
CA GLY A 579 18.59 -34.94 3.96
C GLY A 579 17.08 -35.12 3.92
N SER A 580 16.59 -36.34 3.72
CA SER A 580 15.17 -36.65 3.91
C SER A 580 14.89 -36.98 5.37
N VAL A 581 13.90 -36.38 6.02
CA VAL A 581 13.11 -37.07 7.06
C VAL A 581 11.74 -36.39 7.26
N ASP A 582 10.67 -37.09 6.89
CA ASP A 582 9.47 -37.14 7.75
C ASP A 582 8.83 -38.54 7.64
N TYR A 583 8.59 -39.18 8.79
CA TYR A 583 8.25 -40.60 8.89
C TYR A 583 6.87 -40.81 9.49
N SER A 584 5.91 -41.21 8.67
CA SER A 584 4.63 -41.72 9.17
C SER A 584 4.68 -43.24 9.37
N LYS A 585 4.56 -43.71 10.61
CA LYS A 585 4.34 -45.14 10.93
C LYS A 585 2.85 -45.44 10.94
N VAL A 586 2.42 -46.34 10.06
CA VAL A 586 1.01 -46.74 9.98
C VAL A 586 0.86 -48.20 10.40
N LYS A 587 -0.07 -48.48 11.31
CA LYS A 587 -0.49 -49.85 11.68
C LYS A 587 -1.72 -50.23 10.86
N LEU A 588 -1.62 -51.25 10.02
CA LEU A 588 -2.76 -51.88 9.35
C LEU A 588 -3.26 -53.05 10.21
N LYS A 589 -4.57 -53.21 10.34
CA LYS A 589 -5.19 -54.38 10.97
C LYS A 589 -5.49 -55.46 9.94
#